data_AF-A0A8B6HDV5-F1
#
_entry.id   AF-A0A8B6HDV5-F1
#
_cell.length_a   1.000
_cell.length_b   1.000
_cell.length_c   1.000
_cell.angle_alpha   90.00
_cell.angle_beta   90.00
_cell.angle_gamma   90.00
#
_symmetry.space_group_name_H-M   'P 1'
#
loop_
_entity.id
_entity.type
_entity.pdbx_description
1 polymer ?
#
loop_
_entity_poly.entity_id
_entity_poly.type
_entity_poly.pdbx_seq_one_letter_code
_entity_poly.pdbx_strand_id
1 'polypeptide(L)'
;MDKFGSSRRAPARSMLQDLDMKDYRITGLGEPKDDADAVTKEWVDDQLKRILKDLEALQSECNQLKMDLKRMTREINDSIKTSTRDKVDRTECVSTNGGKMSIDLDMQGHAIRNLPEGSRSDEPVTKGWYAKNWQELVASMQSRINDLEKKIKSSRSKRRVSEIDDHDRSIDSIKTTLEGWHASNRG
;
A
#
# COMPACT_ATOMS: atom_id res chain seq x y z
N MET A 1 -22.23 85.17 82.90
CA MET A 1 -21.91 83.73 82.87
C MET A 1 -23.08 82.98 82.26
N ASP A 2 -22.89 82.63 80.99
CA ASP A 2 -23.16 81.31 80.41
C ASP A 2 -24.57 80.69 80.54
N LYS A 3 -25.37 80.81 79.48
CA LYS A 3 -25.49 79.75 78.45
C LYS A 3 -26.63 80.07 77.48
N PHE A 4 -26.26 80.57 76.31
CA PHE A 4 -27.13 80.59 75.14
C PHE A 4 -27.66 79.20 74.85
N GLY A 5 -28.93 79.16 74.47
CA GLY A 5 -29.76 77.96 74.38
C GLY A 5 -29.15 76.83 73.58
N SER A 6 -29.20 75.64 74.18
CA SER A 6 -29.07 74.37 73.51
C SER A 6 -30.16 74.27 72.44
N SER A 7 -29.82 74.67 71.21
CA SER A 7 -30.64 74.41 70.02
C SER A 7 -30.74 72.90 69.86
N ARG A 8 -31.85 72.33 70.35
CA ARG A 8 -32.20 70.93 70.15
C ARG A 8 -32.51 70.76 68.66
N ARG A 9 -31.49 70.47 67.84
CA ARG A 9 -31.70 69.97 66.48
C ARG A 9 -32.58 68.73 66.58
N ALA A 10 -33.73 68.77 65.92
CA ALA A 10 -34.58 67.59 65.78
C ALA A 10 -33.75 66.45 65.16
N PRO A 11 -33.96 65.18 65.57
CA PRO A 11 -33.26 64.06 64.97
C PRO A 11 -33.59 64.01 63.47
N ALA A 12 -32.57 63.75 62.65
CA ALA A 12 -32.73 63.53 61.22
C ALA A 12 -33.78 62.43 61.01
N ARG A 13 -34.90 62.77 60.38
CA ARG A 13 -35.98 61.80 60.10
C ARG A 13 -35.51 60.91 58.96
N SER A 14 -35.13 59.68 59.28
CA SER A 14 -34.91 58.64 58.29
C SER A 14 -36.26 58.19 57.73
N MET A 15 -36.42 58.15 56.40
CA MET A 15 -37.55 57.46 55.78
C MET A 15 -37.33 55.95 55.94
N LEU A 16 -37.95 55.38 56.98
CA LEU A 16 -37.81 53.98 57.38
C LEU A 16 -38.87 53.06 56.72
N GLN A 17 -39.71 53.60 55.84
CA GLN A 17 -40.83 52.91 55.21
C GLN A 17 -40.88 53.22 53.71
N ASP A 18 -41.64 52.39 52.99
CA ASP A 18 -41.87 52.52 51.56
C ASP A 18 -42.49 53.88 51.20
N LEU A 19 -42.06 54.43 50.05
CA LEU A 19 -42.61 55.66 49.50
C LEU A 19 -43.68 55.32 48.45
N ASP A 20 -44.97 55.43 48.83
CA ASP A 20 -46.09 55.29 47.90
C ASP A 20 -46.39 56.63 47.17
N MET A 21 -46.16 56.63 45.87
CA MET A 21 -46.40 57.77 44.97
C MET A 21 -47.79 57.71 44.29
N LYS A 22 -48.58 56.65 44.47
CA LYS A 22 -49.81 56.38 43.71
C LYS A 22 -49.58 56.55 42.20
N ASP A 23 -50.42 57.34 41.52
CA ASP A 23 -50.34 57.56 40.06
C ASP A 23 -49.41 58.74 39.68
N TYR A 24 -48.68 59.32 40.64
CA TYR A 24 -47.76 60.41 40.35
C TYR A 24 -46.42 59.89 39.83
N ARG A 25 -45.85 60.60 38.86
CA ARG A 25 -44.52 60.28 38.29
C ARG A 25 -43.41 60.89 39.15
N ILE A 26 -42.31 60.15 39.30
CA ILE A 26 -41.04 60.70 39.79
C ILE A 26 -40.29 61.25 38.58
N THR A 27 -39.92 62.53 38.61
CA THR A 27 -39.16 63.20 37.55
C THR A 27 -37.84 63.74 38.09
N GLY A 28 -36.88 63.98 37.20
CA GLY A 28 -35.57 64.54 37.58
C GLY A 28 -34.62 63.55 38.27
N LEU A 29 -34.79 62.24 38.06
CA LEU A 29 -33.80 61.25 38.48
C LEU A 29 -32.49 61.42 37.69
N GLY A 30 -31.35 61.34 38.37
CA GLY A 30 -30.03 61.31 37.75
C GLY A 30 -29.71 59.95 37.14
N GLU A 31 -28.52 59.83 36.53
CA GLU A 31 -28.03 58.54 36.05
C GLU A 31 -27.73 57.61 37.24
N PRO A 32 -28.14 56.33 37.16
CA PRO A 32 -27.82 55.35 38.19
C PRO A 32 -26.32 55.04 38.18
N LYS A 33 -25.75 54.88 39.37
CA LYS A 33 -24.35 54.51 39.62
C LYS A 33 -24.22 53.21 40.39
N ASP A 34 -25.12 52.99 41.34
CA ASP A 34 -25.16 51.81 42.19
C ASP A 34 -26.37 50.92 41.86
N ASP A 35 -26.27 49.63 42.18
CA ASP A 35 -27.32 48.64 41.87
C ASP A 35 -28.68 48.94 42.54
N ALA A 36 -28.68 49.76 43.60
CA ALA A 36 -29.88 50.16 44.34
C ALA A 36 -30.51 51.48 43.83
N ASP A 37 -29.92 52.12 42.82
CA ASP A 37 -30.41 53.39 42.31
C ASP A 37 -31.70 53.22 41.49
N ALA A 38 -32.61 54.17 41.64
CA ALA A 38 -33.78 54.26 40.78
C ALA A 38 -33.36 54.71 39.36
N VAL A 39 -33.94 54.08 38.34
CA VAL A 39 -33.61 54.36 36.92
C VAL A 39 -34.75 55.08 36.21
N THR A 40 -34.42 55.89 35.20
CA THR A 40 -35.41 56.43 34.26
C THR A 40 -35.77 55.38 33.21
N LYS A 41 -36.98 55.48 32.64
CA LYS A 41 -37.37 54.62 31.50
C LYS A 41 -36.41 54.78 30.32
N GLU A 42 -35.99 56.02 30.03
CA GLU A 42 -35.04 56.32 28.96
C GLU A 42 -33.73 55.55 29.13
N TRP A 43 -33.19 55.49 30.35
CA TRP A 43 -31.98 54.73 30.64
C TRP A 43 -32.16 53.25 30.31
N VAL A 44 -33.29 52.64 30.70
CA VAL A 44 -33.60 51.23 30.40
C VAL A 44 -33.75 51.01 28.89
N ASP A 45 -34.49 51.88 28.20
CA ASP A 45 -34.70 51.82 26.75
C ASP A 45 -33.34 51.89 26.01
N ASP A 46 -32.39 52.70 26.50
CA ASP A 46 -31.07 52.82 25.91
C ASP A 46 -30.16 51.62 26.19
N GLN A 47 -30.21 51.02 27.39
CA GLN A 47 -29.53 49.75 27.64
C GLN A 47 -30.04 48.65 26.71
N LEU A 48 -31.37 48.56 26.54
CA LEU A 48 -31.98 47.57 25.64
C LEU A 48 -31.55 47.78 24.19
N LYS A 49 -31.50 49.01 23.70
CA LYS A 49 -31.00 49.32 22.34
C LYS A 49 -29.55 48.89 22.14
N ARG A 50 -28.69 49.06 23.16
CA ARG A 50 -27.28 48.61 23.11
C ARG A 50 -27.20 47.10 22.99
N ILE A 51 -27.91 46.40 23.88
CA ILE A 51 -27.98 44.93 23.88
C ILE A 51 -28.49 44.41 22.53
N LEU A 52 -29.51 45.04 21.95
CA LEU A 52 -30.06 44.66 20.64
C LEU A 52 -29.03 44.83 19.51
N LYS A 53 -28.29 45.94 19.47
CA LYS A 53 -27.23 46.16 18.47
C LYS A 53 -26.12 45.13 18.58
N ASP A 54 -25.69 44.82 19.80
CA ASP A 54 -24.65 43.82 20.04
C ASP A 54 -25.13 42.42 19.60
N LEU A 55 -26.41 42.11 19.85
CA LEU A 55 -27.02 40.85 19.43
C LEU A 55 -27.13 40.73 17.89
N GLU A 56 -27.48 41.82 17.20
CA GLU A 56 -27.48 41.87 15.74
C GLU A 56 -26.07 41.70 15.15
N ALA A 57 -25.06 42.33 15.76
CA ALA A 57 -23.66 42.19 15.37
C ALA A 57 -23.18 40.74 15.54
N LEU A 58 -23.42 40.13 16.70
CA LEU A 58 -23.07 38.73 16.97
C LEU A 58 -23.78 37.76 16.01
N GLN A 59 -25.04 38.02 15.68
CA GLN A 59 -25.79 37.21 14.72
C GLN A 59 -25.16 37.28 13.32
N SER A 60 -24.68 38.46 12.92
CA SER A 60 -24.00 38.63 11.63
C SER A 60 -22.67 37.87 11.56
N GLU A 61 -21.88 37.90 12.65
CA GLU A 61 -20.62 37.17 12.76
C GLU A 61 -20.85 35.65 12.70
N CYS A 62 -21.85 35.14 13.43
CA CYS A 62 -22.23 33.73 13.39
C CYS A 62 -22.62 33.28 11.97
N ASN A 63 -23.34 34.13 11.23
CA ASN A 63 -23.71 33.84 9.85
C ASN A 63 -22.49 33.80 8.91
N GLN A 64 -21.53 34.71 9.09
CA GLN A 64 -20.28 34.73 8.32
C GLN A 64 -19.44 33.48 8.60
N LEU A 65 -19.21 33.15 9.87
CA LEU A 65 -18.47 31.93 10.27
C LEU A 65 -19.08 30.66 9.69
N LYS A 66 -20.42 30.58 9.62
CA LYS A 66 -21.13 29.46 9.01
C LYS A 66 -20.86 29.35 7.50
N MET A 67 -20.72 30.48 6.81
CA MET A 67 -20.36 30.49 5.39
C MET A 67 -18.90 30.11 5.16
N ASP A 68 -17.99 30.61 6.00
CA ASP A 68 -16.57 30.29 5.94
C ASP A 68 -16.31 28.80 6.19
N LEU A 69 -17.00 28.21 7.16
CA LEU A 69 -16.93 26.77 7.42
C LEU A 69 -17.40 25.96 6.20
N LYS A 70 -18.52 26.35 5.58
CA LYS A 70 -19.00 25.71 4.33
C LYS A 70 -18.02 25.86 3.17
N ARG A 71 -17.27 26.95 3.12
CA ARG A 71 -16.24 27.19 2.11
C ARG A 71 -15.03 26.29 2.35
N MET A 72 -14.49 26.27 3.57
CA MET A 72 -13.36 25.41 3.94
C MET A 72 -13.64 23.94 3.66
N THR A 73 -14.84 23.45 3.98
CA THR A 73 -15.23 22.06 3.69
C THR A 73 -15.17 21.73 2.19
N ARG A 74 -15.57 22.67 1.33
CA ARG A 74 -15.48 22.46 -0.14
C ARG A 74 -14.03 22.43 -0.59
N GLU A 75 -13.21 23.37 -0.13
CA GLU A 75 -11.79 23.45 -0.48
C GLU A 75 -11.01 22.19 -0.07
N ILE A 76 -11.26 21.68 1.13
CA ILE A 76 -10.67 20.42 1.61
C ILE A 76 -11.10 19.25 0.70
N ASN A 77 -12.39 19.15 0.38
CA ASN A 77 -12.89 18.07 -0.47
C ASN A 77 -12.29 18.12 -1.89
N ASP A 78 -12.15 19.31 -2.45
CA ASP A 78 -11.54 19.46 -3.78
C ASP A 78 -10.04 19.14 -3.75
N SER A 79 -9.33 19.52 -2.69
CA SER A 79 -7.92 19.15 -2.48
C SER A 79 -7.72 17.64 -2.33
N ILE A 80 -8.61 16.95 -1.61
CA ILE A 80 -8.56 15.48 -1.48
C ILE A 80 -8.75 14.81 -2.84
N LYS A 81 -9.72 15.28 -3.64
CA LYS A 81 -9.99 14.73 -4.98
C LYS A 81 -8.78 14.86 -5.90
N THR A 82 -8.15 16.03 -5.96
CA THR A 82 -6.99 16.26 -6.82
C THR A 82 -5.78 15.45 -6.37
N SER A 83 -5.48 15.43 -5.06
CA SER A 83 -4.35 14.67 -4.51
C SER A 83 -4.48 13.15 -4.73
N THR A 84 -5.69 12.61 -4.62
CA THR A 84 -5.94 11.18 -4.88
C THR A 84 -5.76 10.85 -6.37
N ARG A 85 -6.26 11.71 -7.26
CA ARG A 85 -6.15 11.51 -8.70
C ARG A 85 -4.69 11.56 -9.18
N ASP A 86 -3.93 12.55 -8.71
CA ASP A 86 -2.51 12.70 -9.05
C ASP A 86 -1.66 11.52 -8.58
N LYS A 87 -1.96 10.94 -7.41
CA LYS A 87 -1.21 9.76 -6.92
C LYS A 87 -1.53 8.50 -7.72
N VAL A 88 -2.77 8.34 -8.17
CA VAL A 88 -3.14 7.21 -9.04
C VAL A 88 -2.53 7.39 -10.43
N ASP A 89 -2.55 8.59 -11.01
CA ASP A 89 -1.97 8.85 -12.35
C ASP A 89 -0.43 8.85 -12.37
N ARG A 90 0.24 9.25 -11.28
CA ARG A 90 1.71 9.19 -11.17
C ARG A 90 2.24 7.81 -10.81
N THR A 91 1.36 6.89 -10.41
CA THR A 91 1.70 5.48 -10.53
C THR A 91 1.60 5.23 -12.03
N GLU A 92 2.71 5.27 -12.76
CA GLU A 92 2.76 4.88 -14.19
C GLU A 92 2.20 3.46 -14.28
N CYS A 93 0.89 3.37 -14.44
CA CYS A 93 0.21 2.11 -14.60
C CYS A 93 0.65 1.64 -15.98
N VAL A 94 1.23 0.44 -16.04
CA VAL A 94 1.60 -0.17 -17.30
C VAL A 94 0.34 -0.23 -18.18
N SER A 95 0.44 0.30 -19.40
CA SER A 95 -0.67 0.32 -20.36
C SER A 95 -1.31 -1.07 -20.47
N THR A 96 -2.60 -1.17 -20.16
CA THR A 96 -3.38 -2.41 -20.35
C THR A 96 -3.76 -2.64 -21.81
N ASN A 97 -3.56 -1.66 -22.67
CA ASN A 97 -3.73 -1.81 -24.10
C ASN A 97 -2.52 -2.60 -24.61
N GLY A 98 -2.76 -3.87 -24.97
CA GLY A 98 -1.72 -4.82 -25.36
C GLY A 98 -0.67 -4.22 -26.29
N GLY A 99 0.60 -4.49 -25.99
CA GLY A 99 1.76 -3.94 -26.68
C GLY A 99 3.05 -4.61 -26.20
N LYS A 100 4.17 -4.29 -26.85
CA LYS A 100 5.49 -4.79 -26.44
C LYS A 100 6.04 -3.92 -25.32
N MET A 101 6.24 -4.48 -24.13
CA MET A 101 6.99 -3.81 -23.07
C MET A 101 8.48 -3.77 -23.47
N SER A 102 9.03 -2.57 -23.62
CA SER A 102 10.43 -2.32 -24.03
C SER A 102 11.27 -1.68 -22.93
N ILE A 103 10.74 -1.56 -21.72
CA ILE A 103 11.39 -0.94 -20.56
C ILE A 103 11.84 -2.06 -19.61
N ASP A 104 12.94 -1.80 -18.89
CA ASP A 104 13.41 -2.67 -17.81
C ASP A 104 12.34 -2.78 -16.72
N LEU A 105 11.90 -4.01 -16.45
CA LEU A 105 10.95 -4.30 -15.39
C LEU A 105 11.72 -4.63 -14.10
N ASP A 106 11.75 -3.69 -13.16
CA ASP A 106 12.27 -3.96 -11.82
C ASP A 106 11.23 -4.74 -10.99
N MET A 107 11.52 -6.02 -10.76
CA MET A 107 10.67 -6.91 -9.98
C MET A 107 10.96 -6.85 -8.47
N GLN A 108 11.91 -6.03 -8.01
CA GLN A 108 12.30 -5.89 -6.60
C GLN A 108 12.57 -7.24 -5.90
N GLY A 109 13.12 -8.21 -6.64
CA GLY A 109 13.40 -9.56 -6.15
C GLY A 109 12.21 -10.53 -6.17
N HIS A 110 11.04 -10.13 -6.66
CA HIS A 110 9.92 -11.05 -6.87
C HIS A 110 10.12 -11.97 -8.08
N ALA A 111 9.69 -13.23 -7.93
CA ALA A 111 9.77 -14.24 -8.98
C ALA A 111 8.46 -14.35 -9.76
N ILE A 112 8.55 -14.59 -11.07
CA ILE A 112 7.42 -14.99 -11.90
C ILE A 112 7.04 -16.42 -11.53
N ARG A 113 5.77 -16.65 -11.17
CA ARG A 113 5.21 -17.96 -10.81
C ARG A 113 4.26 -18.43 -11.91
N ASN A 114 3.92 -19.73 -11.90
CA ASN A 114 2.94 -20.34 -12.82
C ASN A 114 3.33 -20.25 -14.31
N LEU A 115 4.62 -20.30 -14.63
CA LEU A 115 5.07 -20.47 -16.02
C LEU A 115 4.71 -21.88 -16.52
N PRO A 116 4.39 -22.04 -17.81
CA PRO A 116 4.01 -23.31 -18.39
C PRO A 116 5.17 -24.33 -18.38
N GLU A 117 4.80 -25.60 -18.50
CA GLU A 117 5.73 -26.68 -18.87
C GLU A 117 6.01 -26.53 -20.38
N GLY A 118 7.03 -25.76 -20.74
CA GLY A 118 7.24 -25.27 -22.10
C GLY A 118 7.11 -26.35 -23.18
N SER A 119 6.24 -26.11 -24.14
CA SER A 119 5.99 -26.98 -25.29
C SER A 119 6.72 -26.50 -26.55
N ARG A 120 7.11 -25.22 -26.57
CA ARG A 120 7.80 -24.57 -27.68
C ARG A 120 9.13 -23.96 -27.24
N SER A 121 10.04 -23.77 -28.19
CA SER A 121 11.37 -23.22 -27.94
C SER A 121 11.38 -21.75 -27.50
N ASP A 122 10.30 -21.01 -27.77
CA ASP A 122 10.12 -19.60 -27.46
C ASP A 122 9.35 -19.34 -26.15
N GLU A 123 8.94 -20.40 -25.44
CA GLU A 123 8.16 -20.27 -24.21
C GLU A 123 9.05 -20.10 -22.97
N PRO A 124 8.74 -19.15 -22.06
CA PRO A 124 9.40 -19.08 -20.77
C PRO A 124 8.99 -20.27 -19.90
N VAL A 125 9.97 -20.93 -19.28
CA VAL A 125 9.75 -22.11 -18.42
C VAL A 125 10.32 -21.90 -17.03
N THR A 126 9.83 -22.68 -16.06
CA THR A 126 10.42 -22.69 -14.73
C THR A 126 11.81 -23.34 -14.72
N LYS A 127 12.70 -22.88 -13.82
CA LYS A 127 14.00 -23.51 -13.61
C LYS A 127 13.89 -25.00 -13.25
N GLY A 128 12.84 -25.38 -12.52
CA GLY A 128 12.56 -26.77 -12.17
C GLY A 128 12.24 -27.65 -13.38
N TRP A 129 11.39 -27.15 -14.30
CA TRP A 129 11.10 -27.86 -15.54
C TRP A 129 12.36 -28.06 -16.39
N TYR A 130 13.17 -27.00 -16.57
CA TYR A 130 14.43 -27.09 -17.32
C TYR A 130 15.39 -28.11 -16.71
N ALA A 131 15.56 -28.08 -15.38
CA ALA A 131 16.44 -29.01 -14.67
C ALA A 131 16.01 -30.47 -14.85
N LYS A 132 14.71 -30.76 -14.73
CA LYS A 132 14.15 -32.11 -14.93
C LYS A 132 14.38 -32.61 -16.36
N ASN A 133 14.02 -31.81 -17.35
CA ASN A 133 14.16 -32.21 -18.76
C ASN A 133 15.62 -32.44 -19.16
N TRP A 134 16.54 -31.60 -18.66
CA TRP A 134 17.97 -31.79 -18.87
C TRP A 134 18.48 -33.09 -18.25
N GLN A 135 18.05 -33.41 -17.01
CA GLN A 135 18.41 -34.66 -16.34
C GLN A 135 17.92 -35.89 -17.11
N GLU A 136 16.68 -35.86 -17.61
CA GLU A 136 16.11 -36.95 -18.42
C GLU A 136 16.89 -37.16 -19.73
N LEU A 137 17.27 -36.09 -20.41
CA LEU A 137 18.09 -36.15 -21.62
C LEU A 137 19.47 -36.77 -21.32
N VAL A 138 20.15 -36.31 -20.26
CA VAL A 138 21.45 -36.84 -19.85
C VAL A 138 21.35 -38.33 -19.51
N ALA A 139 20.31 -38.73 -18.77
CA ALA A 139 20.07 -40.14 -18.43
C ALA A 139 19.86 -41.01 -19.68
N SER A 140 19.10 -40.52 -20.66
CA SER A 140 18.87 -41.20 -21.95
C SER A 140 20.17 -41.36 -22.75
N MET A 141 20.98 -40.30 -22.81
CA MET A 141 22.29 -40.34 -23.49
C MET A 141 23.24 -41.33 -22.80
N GLN A 142 23.29 -41.34 -21.47
CA GLN A 142 24.14 -42.28 -20.73
C GLN A 142 23.72 -43.74 -20.96
N SER A 143 22.41 -44.01 -20.99
CA SER A 143 21.88 -45.32 -21.32
C SER A 143 22.33 -45.79 -22.71
N ARG A 144 22.24 -44.90 -23.73
CA ARG A 144 22.71 -45.18 -25.09
C ARG A 144 24.21 -45.45 -25.15
N ILE A 145 25.02 -44.72 -24.38
CA ILE A 145 26.47 -44.95 -24.29
C ILE A 145 26.75 -46.36 -23.76
N ASN A 146 26.11 -46.74 -22.64
CA ASN A 146 26.31 -48.05 -22.02
C ASN A 146 25.94 -49.21 -22.98
N ASP A 147 24.84 -49.05 -23.74
CA ASP A 147 24.42 -50.04 -24.74
C ASP A 147 25.44 -50.19 -25.88
N LEU A 148 26.00 -49.07 -26.35
CA LEU A 148 27.04 -49.07 -27.37
C LEU A 148 28.32 -49.74 -26.87
N GLU A 149 28.74 -49.46 -25.63
CA GLU A 149 29.89 -50.12 -25.00
C GLU A 149 29.71 -51.64 -24.93
N LYS A 150 28.52 -52.11 -24.53
CA LYS A 150 28.19 -53.54 -24.48
C LYS A 150 28.25 -54.20 -25.86
N LYS A 151 27.71 -53.55 -26.89
CA LYS A 151 27.77 -54.02 -28.28
C LYS A 151 29.21 -54.10 -28.79
N ILE A 152 30.03 -53.07 -28.53
CA ILE A 152 31.45 -53.06 -28.91
C ILE A 152 32.20 -54.22 -28.26
N LYS A 153 31.99 -54.45 -26.96
CA LYS A 153 32.65 -55.55 -26.22
C LYS A 153 32.26 -56.92 -26.80
N SER A 154 30.98 -57.14 -27.08
CA SER A 154 30.49 -58.39 -27.71
C SER A 154 31.11 -58.62 -29.09
N SER A 155 31.13 -57.59 -29.95
CA SER A 155 31.71 -57.67 -31.29
C SER A 155 33.21 -57.96 -31.27
N ARG A 156 33.96 -57.35 -30.34
CA ARG A 156 35.40 -57.64 -30.16
C ARG A 156 35.64 -59.09 -29.74
N SER A 157 34.84 -59.62 -28.81
CA SER A 157 34.94 -61.03 -28.42
C SER A 157 34.65 -61.98 -29.58
N LYS A 158 33.59 -61.71 -30.37
CA LYS A 158 33.23 -62.53 -31.53
C LYS A 158 34.35 -62.58 -32.59
N ARG A 159 34.97 -61.43 -32.90
CA ARG A 159 36.09 -61.37 -33.86
C ARG A 159 37.31 -62.17 -33.38
N ARG A 160 37.66 -62.08 -32.10
CA ARG A 160 38.76 -62.88 -31.54
C ARG A 160 38.51 -64.38 -31.65
N VAL A 161 37.27 -64.82 -31.43
CA VAL A 161 36.92 -66.24 -31.57
C VAL A 161 37.03 -66.68 -33.03
N SER A 162 36.50 -65.91 -33.99
CA SER A 162 36.62 -66.26 -35.41
C SER A 162 38.07 -66.30 -35.91
N GLU A 163 38.92 -65.36 -35.45
CA GLU A 163 40.36 -65.37 -35.79
C GLU A 163 41.08 -66.63 -35.27
N ILE A 164 40.72 -67.09 -34.07
CA ILE A 164 41.26 -68.35 -33.50
C ILE A 164 40.76 -69.56 -34.32
N ASP A 165 39.46 -69.63 -34.62
CA ASP A 165 38.89 -70.73 -35.39
C ASP A 165 39.49 -70.83 -36.81
N ASP A 166 39.81 -69.70 -37.43
CA ASP A 166 40.46 -69.65 -38.75
C ASP A 166 41.93 -70.10 -38.67
N HIS A 167 42.66 -69.74 -37.60
CA HIS A 167 44.01 -70.25 -37.35
C HIS A 167 44.02 -71.76 -37.11
N ASP A 168 43.09 -72.29 -36.31
CA ASP A 168 43.00 -73.73 -36.04
C ASP A 168 42.74 -74.52 -37.32
N ARG A 169 41.81 -74.06 -38.18
CA ARG A 169 41.57 -74.66 -39.50
C ARG A 169 42.81 -74.64 -40.40
N SER A 170 43.59 -73.56 -40.37
CA SER A 170 44.84 -73.47 -41.12
C SER A 170 45.89 -74.46 -40.63
N ILE A 171 46.04 -74.60 -39.30
CA ILE A 171 46.96 -75.56 -38.69
C ILE A 171 46.60 -77.00 -39.09
N ASP A 172 45.31 -77.36 -39.07
CA ASP A 172 44.86 -78.70 -39.43
C ASP A 172 45.06 -79.02 -40.92
N SER A 173 44.90 -78.03 -41.79
CA SER A 173 45.25 -78.17 -43.21
C SER A 173 46.74 -78.44 -43.40
N ILE A 174 47.62 -77.73 -42.68
CA ILE A 174 49.07 -77.94 -42.72
C ILE A 174 49.42 -79.36 -42.24
N LYS A 175 48.84 -79.82 -41.12
CA LYS A 175 49.06 -81.19 -40.61
C LYS A 175 48.68 -82.25 -41.64
N THR A 176 47.49 -82.13 -42.23
CA THR A 176 47.00 -83.07 -43.26
C THR A 176 47.95 -83.15 -44.45
N THR A 177 48.48 -82.01 -44.88
CA THR A 177 49.42 -81.93 -46.01
C THR A 177 50.77 -82.60 -45.67
N LEU A 178 51.27 -82.40 -44.44
CA LEU A 178 52.47 -83.03 -43.91
C LEU A 178 52.32 -84.55 -43.77
N GLU A 179 51.18 -85.01 -43.27
CA GLU A 179 50.86 -86.44 -43.16
C GLU A 179 50.82 -87.10 -44.55
N GLY A 180 50.19 -86.44 -45.53
CA GLY A 180 50.20 -86.89 -46.93
C GLY A 180 51.61 -86.95 -47.52
N TRP A 181 52.45 -85.94 -47.27
CA TRP A 181 53.84 -85.92 -47.70
C TRP A 181 54.66 -87.06 -47.06
N HIS A 182 54.50 -87.29 -45.75
CA HIS A 182 55.17 -88.40 -45.06
C HIS A 182 54.71 -89.77 -45.55
N ALA A 183 53.42 -89.95 -45.85
CA ALA A 183 52.89 -91.19 -46.41
C ALA A 183 53.49 -91.48 -47.80
N SER A 184 53.64 -90.44 -48.63
CA SER A 184 54.24 -90.57 -49.98
C SER A 184 55.74 -90.88 -49.97
N ASN A 185 56.47 -90.55 -48.90
CA ASN A 185 57.92 -90.74 -48.80
C ASN A 185 58.34 -92.03 -48.04
N ARG A 186 57.39 -92.87 -47.60
CA ARG A 186 57.66 -94.14 -46.89
C ARG A 186 57.39 -95.40 -47.73
N GLY A 187 57.01 -95.26 -49.00
CA GLY A 187 56.89 -96.36 -49.97
C GLY A 187 58.03 -96.32 -50.98
#